data_AF-A0A497FVT1-F1
#
_entry.id   AF-A0A497FVT1-F1
#
_cell.length_a   1.000
_cell.length_b   1.000
_cell.length_c   1.000
_cell.angle_alpha   90.00
_cell.angle_beta   90.00
_cell.angle_gamma   90.00
#
_symmetry.space_group_name_H-M   'P 1'
#
loop_
_entity.id
_entity.type
_entity.pdbx_description
1 polymer ?
#
loop_
_entity_poly.entity_id
_entity_poly.type
_entity_poly.pdbx_seq_one_letter_code
_entity_poly.pdbx_strand_id
1 'polypeptide(L)'
;MVGVLKVLRKFYDAKRGQGYIKAEVEGLGQVKITVRRDGNRIFLGLNGDPTVPKSKLELLLLEYDGILDEKSLKKLAKLIEREVYDLVNRHSVSRVCFRRDFFGARVYVYEDYTVKIFDGGEVKEASLDSPEELKEVLMGLKACEGRSLEEVAAEIERLFREIESSVKPFVELKLGSGRVRYVDGTKMRLSLVAGDAAYFLVWVYGEHVEGNSVTVGAKSLVLRSDGRQVRVAEPPPSLVPDFFAADISFVRNCVLDVRELAELLEEIEKVNRGDAEPPSWREVYGDIVRLMPEYVGASEEVYNIAALFTIYHYFYDLVDHAVYLIVTG
;
A
#
# COMPACT_ATOMS: atom_id res chain seq x y z
N MET A 1 1.09 33.71 13.13
CA MET A 1 0.06 32.72 12.79
C MET A 1 0.55 31.41 13.34
N VAL A 2 -0.02 30.91 14.43
CA VAL A 2 0.44 29.68 15.10
C VAL A 2 -0.77 28.77 15.29
N GLY A 3 -0.59 27.46 15.27
CA GLY A 3 -1.67 26.48 15.47
C GLY A 3 -2.01 25.66 14.23
N VAL A 4 -1.02 25.33 13.40
CA VAL A 4 -1.14 24.24 12.42
C VAL A 4 -0.86 22.92 13.14
N LEU A 5 -1.85 22.04 13.16
CA LEU A 5 -1.69 20.63 13.50
C LEU A 5 -1.47 19.86 12.20
N LYS A 6 -0.27 19.31 12.02
CA LYS A 6 0.07 18.45 10.89
C LYS A 6 0.07 17.01 11.37
N VAL A 7 -0.94 16.25 10.96
CA VAL A 7 -0.99 14.81 11.25
C VAL A 7 0.17 14.13 10.54
N LEU A 8 1.00 13.43 11.31
CA LEU A 8 2.07 12.59 10.80
C LEU A 8 1.57 11.15 10.64
N ARG A 9 0.80 10.66 11.60
CA ARG A 9 0.29 9.28 11.63
C ARG A 9 -0.96 9.13 12.48
N LYS A 10 -1.78 8.14 12.15
CA LYS A 10 -3.01 7.74 12.84
C LYS A 10 -3.05 6.22 12.95
N PHE A 11 -3.49 5.69 14.08
CA PHE A 11 -3.73 4.26 14.30
C PHE A 11 -4.98 4.11 15.17
N TYR A 12 -5.85 3.14 14.86
CA TYR A 12 -7.04 2.87 15.66
C TYR A 12 -7.43 1.39 15.56
N ASP A 13 -7.32 0.69 16.69
CA ASP A 13 -7.84 -0.65 16.90
C ASP A 13 -9.32 -0.55 17.28
N ALA A 14 -10.20 -0.91 16.34
CA ALA A 14 -11.63 -0.90 16.54
C ALA A 14 -12.12 -1.97 17.54
N LYS A 15 -11.39 -3.09 17.71
CA LYS A 15 -11.74 -4.17 18.64
C LYS A 15 -11.44 -3.78 20.08
N ARG A 16 -10.27 -3.20 20.34
CA ARG A 16 -9.89 -2.68 21.67
C ARG A 16 -10.45 -1.27 21.93
N GLY A 17 -10.99 -0.62 20.90
CA GLY A 17 -11.46 0.76 20.99
C GLY A 17 -10.34 1.73 21.34
N GLN A 18 -9.11 1.47 20.92
CA GLN A 18 -7.94 2.27 21.31
C GLN A 18 -7.15 2.70 20.08
N GLY A 19 -6.52 3.87 20.15
CA GLY A 19 -5.74 4.38 19.04
C GLY A 19 -4.89 5.56 19.43
N TYR A 20 -4.24 6.15 18.44
CA TYR A 20 -3.50 7.39 18.61
C TYR A 20 -3.37 8.19 17.31
N ILE A 21 -3.00 9.45 17.47
CA ILE A 21 -2.63 10.38 16.41
C ILE A 21 -1.26 10.93 16.77
N LYS A 22 -0.23 10.68 15.96
CA LYS A 22 1.04 11.40 16.05
C LYS A 22 0.93 12.63 15.15
N ALA A 23 1.17 13.81 15.71
CA ALA A 23 1.09 15.07 14.99
C ALA A 23 2.28 15.97 15.32
N GLU A 24 2.64 16.82 14.38
CA GLU A 24 3.53 17.95 14.61
C GLU A 24 2.66 19.19 14.81
N VAL A 25 2.83 19.86 15.95
CA VAL A 25 2.11 21.07 16.30
C VAL A 25 3.10 22.22 16.33
N GLU A 26 2.81 23.25 15.55
CA GLU A 26 3.61 24.46 15.47
C GLU A 26 3.75 25.12 16.86
N GLY A 27 4.98 25.33 17.32
CA GLY A 27 5.29 25.87 18.65
C GLY A 27 5.43 24.82 19.76
N LEU A 28 4.91 23.59 19.56
CA LEU A 28 4.95 22.50 20.55
C LEU A 28 5.80 21.29 20.12
N GLY A 29 6.12 21.17 18.83
CA GLY A 29 6.85 20.04 18.29
C GLY A 29 5.95 18.81 18.11
N GLN A 30 6.52 17.61 18.26
CA GLN A 30 5.77 16.37 18.06
C GLN A 30 4.96 16.01 19.30
N VAL A 31 3.68 15.71 19.10
CA VAL A 31 2.74 15.28 20.12
C VAL A 31 2.06 13.98 19.72
N LYS A 32 1.83 13.09 20.69
CA LYS A 32 1.06 11.86 20.54
C LYS A 32 -0.27 12.01 21.27
N ILE A 33 -1.35 12.09 20.51
CA ILE A 33 -2.73 12.16 21.01
C ILE A 33 -3.24 10.73 21.12
N THR A 34 -3.33 10.16 22.32
CA THR A 34 -3.91 8.83 22.53
C THR A 34 -5.43 8.92 22.59
N VAL A 35 -6.12 7.88 22.11
CA VAL A 35 -7.57 7.83 22.00
C VAL A 35 -8.06 6.50 22.56
N ARG A 36 -9.10 6.54 23.38
CA ARG A 36 -9.83 5.35 23.83
C ARG A 36 -11.33 5.58 23.74
N ARG A 37 -12.04 4.71 23.05
CA ARG A 37 -13.49 4.65 22.96
C ARG A 37 -14.01 3.60 23.93
N ASP A 38 -14.96 4.00 24.75
CA ASP A 38 -15.70 3.14 25.65
C ASP A 38 -17.20 3.40 25.43
N GLY A 39 -17.85 2.49 24.70
CA GLY A 39 -19.19 2.67 24.15
C GLY A 39 -19.30 3.95 23.30
N ASN A 40 -20.08 4.91 23.78
CA ASN A 40 -20.29 6.22 23.13
C ASN A 40 -19.35 7.32 23.63
N ARG A 41 -18.50 7.04 24.62
CA ARG A 41 -17.56 8.02 25.18
C ARG A 41 -16.19 7.86 24.52
N ILE A 42 -15.56 8.99 24.23
CA ILE A 42 -14.19 9.05 23.72
C ILE A 42 -13.35 9.74 24.78
N PHE A 43 -12.24 9.11 25.16
CA PHE A 43 -11.22 9.63 26.05
C PHE A 43 -9.95 9.90 25.25
N LEU A 44 -9.23 10.93 25.67
CA LEU A 44 -8.05 11.47 25.03
C LEU A 44 -6.92 11.63 26.05
N GLY A 45 -5.69 11.53 25.57
CA GLY A 45 -4.48 11.86 26.32
C GLY A 45 -3.49 12.55 25.40
N LEU A 46 -2.66 13.44 25.95
CA LEU A 46 -1.53 14.03 25.24
C LEU A 46 -0.25 13.47 25.84
N ASN A 47 0.55 12.81 24.99
CA ASN A 47 1.79 12.12 25.36
C ASN A 47 1.66 11.12 26.54
N GLY A 48 0.44 10.65 26.83
CA GLY A 48 0.13 9.81 27.96
C GLY A 48 -1.19 9.07 27.81
N ASP A 49 -1.74 8.54 28.90
CA ASP A 49 -2.92 7.68 28.87
C ASP A 49 -4.22 8.43 28.51
N PRO A 50 -5.14 7.81 27.75
CA PRO A 50 -6.39 8.43 27.33
C PRO A 50 -7.42 8.43 28.47
N THR A 51 -7.26 9.38 29.39
CA THR A 51 -8.07 9.50 30.62
C THR A 51 -9.04 10.69 30.59
N VAL A 52 -8.78 11.71 29.77
CA VAL A 52 -9.60 12.93 29.74
C VAL A 52 -10.71 12.77 28.69
N PRO A 53 -12.00 12.94 29.06
CA PRO A 53 -13.07 12.89 28.08
C PRO A 53 -12.87 13.90 26.95
N LYS A 54 -13.20 13.55 25.70
CA LYS A 54 -13.13 14.45 24.54
C LYS A 54 -13.81 15.80 24.80
N SER A 55 -14.96 15.79 25.48
CA SER A 55 -15.71 17.00 25.85
C SER A 55 -14.95 17.95 26.78
N LYS A 56 -13.82 17.51 27.33
CA LYS A 56 -12.92 18.27 28.21
C LYS A 56 -11.51 18.38 27.62
N LEU A 57 -11.36 18.30 26.30
CA LEU A 57 -10.07 18.41 25.60
C LEU A 57 -9.30 19.67 25.98
N GLU A 58 -9.99 20.79 26.26
CA GLU A 58 -9.35 22.02 26.73
C GLU A 58 -8.49 21.81 27.99
N LEU A 59 -8.88 20.88 28.88
CA LEU A 59 -8.09 20.55 30.08
C LEU A 59 -6.75 19.88 29.73
N LEU A 60 -6.70 19.09 28.65
CA LEU A 60 -5.43 18.52 28.17
C LEU A 60 -4.51 19.60 27.63
N LEU A 61 -5.06 20.70 27.14
CA LEU A 61 -4.29 21.77 26.51
C LEU A 61 -3.85 22.86 27.50
N LEU A 62 -4.31 22.81 28.75
CA LEU A 62 -3.90 23.74 29.81
C LEU A 62 -2.40 23.67 30.12
N GLU A 63 -1.76 22.53 29.89
CA GLU A 63 -0.31 22.39 30.05
C GLU A 63 0.49 23.26 29.05
N TYR A 64 -0.18 23.75 27.99
CA TYR A 64 0.39 24.66 26.99
C TYR A 64 -0.08 26.11 27.16
N ASP A 65 -0.82 26.40 28.23
CA ASP A 65 -1.22 27.75 28.57
C ASP A 65 0.04 28.60 28.87
N GLY A 66 0.17 29.75 28.21
CA GLY A 66 1.39 30.57 28.22
C GLY A 66 2.43 30.24 27.14
N ILE A 67 2.32 29.10 26.43
CA ILE A 67 3.14 28.80 25.24
C ILE A 67 2.38 29.19 23.96
N LEU A 68 1.08 28.93 23.93
CA LEU A 68 0.17 29.32 22.85
C LEU A 68 -0.82 30.37 23.37
N ASP A 69 -1.20 31.32 22.51
CA ASP A 69 -2.29 32.25 22.82
C ASP A 69 -3.65 31.53 22.83
N GLU A 70 -4.62 32.09 23.56
CA GLU A 70 -5.95 31.50 23.75
C GLU A 70 -6.64 31.15 22.41
N LYS A 71 -6.42 31.98 21.38
CA LYS A 71 -6.95 31.77 20.04
C LYS A 71 -6.32 30.55 19.35
N SER A 72 -5.02 30.33 19.50
CA SER A 72 -4.33 29.15 18.96
C SER A 72 -4.70 27.88 19.72
N LEU A 73 -4.87 27.95 21.04
CA LEU A 73 -5.35 26.82 21.86
C LEU A 73 -6.75 26.37 21.41
N LYS A 74 -7.69 27.29 21.25
CA LYS A 74 -9.03 27.00 20.72
C LYS A 74 -8.99 26.40 19.31
N LYS A 75 -8.10 26.89 18.45
CA LYS A 75 -7.92 26.36 17.09
C LYS A 75 -7.33 24.95 17.12
N LEU A 76 -6.32 24.70 17.94
CA LEU A 76 -5.69 23.40 18.13
C LEU A 76 -6.69 22.38 18.65
N ALA A 77 -7.50 22.74 19.65
CA ALA A 77 -8.57 21.90 20.18
C ALA A 77 -9.51 21.43 19.06
N LYS A 78 -10.01 22.36 18.24
CA LYS A 78 -10.89 22.03 17.10
C LYS A 78 -10.22 21.11 16.08
N LEU A 79 -8.94 21.32 15.78
CA LEU A 79 -8.20 20.46 14.86
C LEU A 79 -8.05 19.04 15.44
N ILE A 80 -7.66 18.92 16.71
CA ILE A 80 -7.58 17.63 17.40
C ILE A 80 -8.93 16.93 17.38
N GLU A 81 -10.03 17.62 17.71
CA GLU A 81 -11.36 17.04 17.69
C GLU A 81 -11.76 16.49 16.32
N ARG A 82 -11.45 17.23 15.25
CA ARG A 82 -11.68 16.78 13.87
C ARG A 82 -10.89 15.51 13.59
N GLU A 83 -9.59 15.53 13.87
CA GLU A 83 -8.73 14.39 13.55
C GLU A 83 -9.09 13.13 14.36
N VAL A 84 -9.53 13.30 15.62
CA VAL A 84 -10.08 12.24 16.48
C VAL A 84 -11.39 11.71 15.94
N TYR A 85 -12.29 12.59 15.49
CA TYR A 85 -13.55 12.17 14.88
C TYR A 85 -13.29 11.34 13.62
N ASP A 86 -12.39 11.80 12.75
CA ASP A 86 -11.96 11.06 11.57
C ASP A 86 -11.30 9.73 11.92
N LEU A 87 -10.50 9.68 13.00
CA LEU A 87 -9.85 8.45 13.46
C LEU A 87 -10.87 7.40 13.91
N VAL A 88 -11.82 7.80 14.75
CA VAL A 88 -12.80 6.88 15.38
C VAL A 88 -13.91 6.47 14.42
N ASN A 89 -14.21 7.30 13.41
CA ASN A 89 -15.23 7.03 12.38
C ASN A 89 -14.63 6.68 11.02
N ARG A 90 -13.34 6.35 10.97
CA ARG A 90 -12.68 5.96 9.72
C ARG A 90 -13.32 4.68 9.18
N HIS A 91 -14.02 4.79 8.06
CA HIS A 91 -14.44 3.65 7.24
C HIS A 91 -13.34 3.17 6.27
N SER A 92 -12.19 3.87 6.23
CA SER A 92 -11.10 3.54 5.30
C SER A 92 -10.26 2.39 5.83
N VAL A 93 -10.21 1.30 5.08
CA VAL A 93 -9.23 0.22 5.23
C VAL A 93 -7.84 0.84 5.04
N SER A 94 -6.99 0.83 6.07
CA SER A 94 -5.58 1.16 5.91
C SER A 94 -5.02 0.28 4.80
N ARG A 95 -4.20 0.83 3.89
CA ARG A 95 -3.65 0.03 2.79
C ARG A 95 -2.58 -0.90 3.34
N VAL A 96 -2.53 -2.13 2.83
CA VAL A 96 -1.39 -3.01 3.08
C VAL A 96 -0.16 -2.37 2.41
N CYS A 97 0.94 -2.27 3.14
CA CYS A 97 2.23 -1.76 2.66
C CYS A 97 3.35 -2.81 2.65
N PHE A 98 3.12 -3.99 3.24
CA PHE A 98 4.02 -5.13 3.10
C PHE A 98 3.25 -6.43 3.30
N ARG A 99 3.57 -7.45 2.50
CA ARG A 99 3.00 -8.79 2.60
C ARG A 99 4.11 -9.82 2.46
N ARG A 100 4.09 -10.84 3.31
CA ARG A 100 5.04 -11.95 3.23
C ARG A 100 4.45 -13.24 3.79
N ASP A 101 4.86 -14.36 3.23
CA ASP A 101 4.68 -15.67 3.85
C ASP A 101 5.75 -15.89 4.94
N PHE A 102 5.30 -16.30 6.11
CA PHE A 102 6.13 -16.64 7.26
C PHE A 102 5.79 -18.07 7.69
N PHE A 103 6.51 -19.04 7.12
CA PHE A 103 6.32 -20.47 7.35
C PHE A 103 4.89 -20.97 7.06
N GLY A 104 4.19 -20.39 6.08
CA GLY A 104 2.79 -20.69 5.76
C GLY A 104 1.78 -19.77 6.45
N ALA A 105 2.20 -18.93 7.41
CA ALA A 105 1.37 -17.85 7.94
C ALA A 105 1.50 -16.60 7.07
N ARG A 106 0.38 -15.99 6.67
CA ARG A 106 0.39 -14.78 5.84
C ARG A 106 0.49 -13.54 6.73
N VAL A 107 1.61 -12.83 6.65
CA VAL A 107 1.86 -11.58 7.37
C VAL A 107 1.53 -10.40 6.47
N TYR A 108 0.66 -9.51 6.95
CA TYR A 108 0.30 -8.26 6.30
C TYR A 108 0.62 -7.10 7.23
N VAL A 109 1.39 -6.13 6.74
CA VAL A 109 1.64 -4.88 7.43
C VAL A 109 0.90 -3.78 6.70
N TYR A 110 0.24 -2.91 7.44
CA TYR A 110 -0.58 -1.83 6.95
C TYR A 110 0.15 -0.49 7.06
N GLU A 111 -0.26 0.53 6.29
CA GLU A 111 0.34 1.88 6.32
C GLU A 111 0.26 2.56 7.70
N ASP A 112 -0.69 2.15 8.54
CA ASP A 112 -0.79 2.58 9.95
C ASP A 112 0.09 1.75 10.90
N TYR A 113 0.90 0.85 10.34
CA TYR A 113 1.77 -0.17 10.94
C TYR A 113 1.06 -1.22 11.79
N THR A 114 -0.25 -1.37 11.62
CA THR A 114 -0.93 -2.59 12.05
C THR A 114 -0.29 -3.77 11.34
N VAL A 115 -0.09 -4.87 12.05
CA VAL A 115 0.37 -6.14 11.49
C VAL A 115 -0.73 -7.17 11.72
N LYS A 116 -1.28 -7.74 10.65
CA LYS A 116 -2.21 -8.87 10.72
C LYS A 116 -1.52 -10.12 10.22
N ILE A 117 -1.60 -11.17 11.00
CA ILE A 117 -0.97 -12.47 10.72
C ILE A 117 -2.08 -13.51 10.64
N PHE A 118 -2.22 -14.13 9.47
CA PHE A 118 -3.20 -15.18 9.23
C PHE A 118 -2.51 -16.53 9.32
N ASP A 119 -2.85 -17.31 10.34
CA ASP A 119 -2.19 -18.57 10.68
C ASP A 119 -3.24 -19.65 10.94
N GLY A 120 -3.34 -20.63 10.02
CA GLY A 120 -4.25 -21.78 10.19
C GLY A 120 -5.73 -21.44 10.43
N GLY A 121 -6.22 -20.33 9.86
CA GLY A 121 -7.62 -19.86 10.02
C GLY A 121 -7.85 -18.86 11.16
N GLU A 122 -6.85 -18.62 12.01
CA GLU A 122 -6.87 -17.57 13.02
C GLU A 122 -6.21 -16.29 12.50
N VAL A 123 -6.68 -15.14 12.99
CA VAL A 123 -6.09 -13.83 12.69
C VAL A 123 -5.53 -13.25 13.97
N LYS A 124 -4.21 -13.13 14.04
CA LYS A 124 -3.51 -12.41 15.11
C LYS A 124 -3.21 -10.99 14.64
N GLU A 125 -3.27 -10.04 15.57
CA GLU A 125 -3.04 -8.63 15.30
C GLU A 125 -1.98 -8.09 16.26
N ALA A 126 -1.02 -7.33 15.71
CA ALA A 126 0.10 -6.72 16.42
C ALA A 126 0.44 -5.37 15.77
N SER A 127 1.50 -4.71 16.24
CA SER A 127 1.96 -3.41 15.71
C SER A 127 3.47 -3.40 15.52
N LEU A 128 3.96 -2.76 14.44
CA LEU A 128 5.41 -2.49 14.31
C LEU A 128 5.91 -1.49 15.35
N ASP A 129 5.04 -0.72 16.01
CA ASP A 129 5.44 0.15 17.13
C ASP A 129 5.76 -0.64 18.40
N SER A 130 5.40 -1.92 18.45
CA SER A 130 5.72 -2.85 19.54
C SER A 130 6.53 -4.04 19.00
N PRO A 131 7.80 -3.86 18.59
CA PRO A 131 8.60 -4.92 17.96
C PRO A 131 8.69 -6.19 18.81
N GLU A 132 8.76 -6.04 20.13
CA GLU A 132 8.86 -7.13 21.10
C GLU A 132 7.56 -7.94 21.14
N GLU A 133 6.40 -7.28 21.22
CA GLU A 133 5.08 -7.93 21.14
C GLU A 133 4.91 -8.66 19.81
N LEU A 134 5.32 -8.05 18.69
CA LEU A 134 5.27 -8.69 17.38
C LEU A 134 6.17 -9.93 17.30
N LYS A 135 7.38 -9.88 17.87
CA LYS A 135 8.28 -11.04 17.94
C LYS A 135 7.64 -12.18 18.74
N GLU A 136 7.04 -11.88 19.89
CA GLU A 136 6.33 -12.88 20.70
C GLU A 136 5.17 -13.52 19.93
N VAL A 137 4.37 -12.70 19.22
CA VAL A 137 3.27 -13.19 18.39
C VAL A 137 3.75 -14.10 17.26
N LEU A 138 4.85 -13.73 16.59
CA LEU A 138 5.47 -14.51 15.49
C LEU A 138 6.07 -15.82 15.98
N MET A 139 6.73 -15.82 17.15
CA MET A 139 7.26 -17.05 17.75
C MET A 139 6.15 -18.01 18.18
N GLY A 140 4.99 -17.48 18.61
CA GLY A 140 3.85 -18.27 19.07
C GLY A 140 2.87 -18.71 17.98
N LEU A 141 3.25 -18.68 16.70
CA LEU A 141 2.42 -19.16 15.59
C LEU A 141 2.42 -20.69 15.49
N LYS A 142 1.29 -21.28 15.09
CA LYS A 142 1.18 -22.71 14.76
C LYS A 142 2.10 -23.08 13.60
N ALA A 143 2.28 -22.17 12.64
CA ALA A 143 3.25 -22.28 11.54
C ALA A 143 4.72 -22.53 11.99
N CYS A 144 5.05 -22.21 13.25
CA CYS A 144 6.38 -22.46 13.83
C CYS A 144 6.50 -23.83 14.52
N GLU A 145 5.39 -24.59 14.68
CA GLU A 145 5.42 -25.92 15.30
C GLU A 145 6.32 -26.88 14.50
N GLY A 146 7.23 -27.56 15.20
CA GLY A 146 8.18 -28.49 14.59
C GLY A 146 9.47 -27.85 14.03
N ARG A 147 9.63 -26.52 14.14
CA ARG A 147 10.87 -25.81 13.76
C ARG A 147 11.78 -25.54 14.95
N SER A 148 13.06 -25.33 14.69
CA SER A 148 14.02 -24.95 15.74
C SER A 148 13.88 -23.47 16.11
N LEU A 149 14.20 -23.13 17.36
CA LEU A 149 14.19 -21.73 17.82
C LEU A 149 15.14 -20.84 17.01
N GLU A 150 16.28 -21.39 16.60
CA GLU A 150 17.29 -20.68 15.81
C GLU A 150 16.78 -20.36 14.40
N GLU A 151 16.09 -21.30 13.75
CA GLU A 151 15.47 -21.10 12.43
C GLU A 151 14.38 -20.02 12.50
N VAL A 152 13.52 -20.09 13.52
CA VAL A 152 12.45 -19.11 13.71
C VAL A 152 13.00 -17.72 14.00
N ALA A 153 14.01 -17.60 14.88
CA ALA A 153 14.63 -16.32 15.20
C ALA A 153 15.29 -15.67 13.97
N ALA A 154 16.03 -16.44 13.16
CA ALA A 154 16.66 -15.95 11.94
C ALA A 154 15.63 -15.44 10.92
N GLU A 155 14.51 -16.16 10.77
CA GLU A 155 13.44 -15.77 9.85
C GLU A 155 12.69 -14.51 10.33
N ILE A 156 12.51 -14.35 11.65
CA ILE A 156 11.97 -13.12 12.24
C ILE A 156 12.90 -11.93 11.94
N GLU A 157 14.20 -12.06 12.15
CA GLU A 157 15.15 -10.99 11.83
C GLU A 157 15.14 -10.63 10.34
N ARG A 158 15.00 -11.63 9.47
CA ARG A 158 14.85 -11.43 8.03
C ARG A 158 13.54 -10.69 7.71
N LEU A 159 12.43 -11.06 8.36
CA LEU A 159 11.14 -10.39 8.23
C LEU A 159 11.24 -8.92 8.63
N PHE A 160 11.87 -8.59 9.77
CA PHE A 160 12.05 -7.21 10.21
C PHE A 160 12.90 -6.37 9.23
N ARG A 161 13.97 -6.93 8.67
CA ARG A 161 14.78 -6.23 7.66
C ARG A 161 13.99 -5.91 6.39
N GLU A 162 13.18 -6.85 5.92
CA GLU A 162 12.34 -6.65 4.73
C GLU A 162 11.17 -5.68 5.00
N ILE A 163 10.60 -5.71 6.20
CA ILE A 163 9.63 -4.71 6.65
C ILE A 163 10.28 -3.32 6.65
N GLU A 164 11.49 -3.19 7.20
CA GLU A 164 12.20 -1.91 7.25
C GLU A 164 12.48 -1.34 5.85
N SER A 165 12.85 -2.17 4.88
CA SER A 165 13.06 -1.73 3.50
C SER A 165 11.75 -1.36 2.78
N SER A 166 10.64 -1.98 3.14
CA SER A 166 9.35 -1.83 2.44
C SER A 166 8.43 -0.76 3.03
N VAL A 167 8.50 -0.56 4.34
CA VAL A 167 7.57 0.31 5.12
C VAL A 167 8.17 1.71 5.34
N LYS A 168 9.39 1.98 4.89
CA LYS A 168 10.05 3.29 5.07
C LYS A 168 9.17 4.45 4.55
N PRO A 169 8.77 5.39 5.43
CA PRO A 169 8.11 6.62 5.03
C PRO A 169 9.16 7.50 4.33
N PHE A 170 8.81 8.04 3.17
CA PHE A 170 9.58 8.96 2.33
C PHE A 170 11.02 9.31 2.76
N VAL A 171 12.01 8.97 1.94
CA VAL A 171 13.35 9.55 2.05
C VAL A 171 13.25 11.04 1.78
N GLU A 172 13.60 11.85 2.80
CA GLU A 172 13.64 13.30 2.73
C GLU A 172 15.05 13.72 2.29
N LEU A 173 15.17 14.25 1.07
CA LEU A 173 16.40 14.78 0.52
C LEU A 173 16.34 16.32 0.59
N LYS A 174 17.33 16.93 1.25
CA LYS A 174 17.47 18.39 1.31
C LYS A 174 18.15 18.89 0.04
N LEU A 175 17.46 19.75 -0.70
CA LEU A 175 17.98 20.43 -1.89
C LEU A 175 17.91 21.94 -1.65
N GLY A 176 19.03 22.55 -1.26
CA GLY A 176 19.11 23.97 -0.92
C GLY A 176 18.17 24.34 0.24
N SER A 177 17.29 25.33 0.04
CA SER A 177 16.24 25.72 1.01
C SER A 177 14.99 24.84 0.95
N GLY A 178 14.88 23.95 -0.04
CA GLY A 178 13.75 23.05 -0.25
C GLY A 178 13.98 21.65 0.30
N ARG A 179 12.89 20.92 0.52
CA ARG A 179 12.91 19.50 0.87
C ARG A 179 12.09 18.72 -0.15
N VAL A 180 12.68 17.67 -0.69
CA VAL A 180 12.00 16.71 -1.57
C VAL A 180 11.82 15.41 -0.78
N ARG A 181 10.58 14.93 -0.73
CA ARG A 181 10.22 13.67 -0.09
C ARG A 181 9.88 12.68 -1.19
N TYR A 182 10.59 11.56 -1.30
CA TYR A 182 10.26 10.51 -2.25
C TYR A 182 10.23 9.15 -1.57
N VAL A 183 9.35 8.26 -2.04
CA VAL A 183 9.25 6.90 -1.50
C VAL A 183 10.39 6.08 -2.10
N ASP A 184 11.34 5.67 -1.28
CA ASP A 184 12.51 4.83 -1.66
C ASP A 184 12.23 3.32 -1.51
N GLY A 185 10.95 2.95 -1.43
CA GLY A 185 10.56 1.54 -1.42
C GLY A 185 10.67 0.96 -2.83
N THR A 186 11.17 -0.26 -2.94
CA THR A 186 11.04 -1.11 -4.14
C THR A 186 9.55 -1.39 -4.37
N LYS A 187 8.85 -0.45 -4.99
CA LYS A 187 7.45 -0.60 -5.37
C LYS A 187 7.41 -1.04 -6.81
N MET A 188 6.88 -2.23 -7.04
CA MET A 188 6.46 -2.63 -8.38
C MET A 188 5.27 -1.74 -8.79
N ARG A 189 5.48 -0.87 -9.79
CA ARG A 189 4.42 -0.01 -10.33
C ARG A 189 3.64 -0.77 -11.40
N LEU A 190 4.31 -1.12 -12.51
CA LEU A 190 3.74 -1.95 -13.57
C LEU A 190 4.54 -3.22 -13.78
N SER A 191 5.87 -3.15 -13.69
CA SER A 191 6.74 -4.31 -13.80
C SER A 191 7.91 -4.26 -12.81
N LEU A 192 8.55 -5.41 -12.59
CA LEU A 192 9.73 -5.55 -11.75
C LEU A 192 10.58 -6.70 -12.26
N VAL A 193 11.91 -6.51 -12.35
CA VAL A 193 12.86 -7.63 -12.49
C VAL A 193 13.43 -7.93 -11.11
N ALA A 194 13.30 -9.18 -10.66
CA ALA A 194 13.89 -9.63 -9.40
C ALA A 194 14.50 -11.02 -9.59
N GLY A 195 15.82 -11.10 -9.47
CA GLY A 195 16.57 -12.32 -9.74
C GLY A 195 16.53 -12.70 -11.22
N ASP A 196 16.07 -13.92 -11.51
CA ASP A 196 15.93 -14.50 -12.85
C ASP A 196 14.51 -14.37 -13.43
N ALA A 197 13.63 -13.63 -12.76
CA ALA A 197 12.23 -13.51 -13.14
C ALA A 197 11.81 -12.04 -13.35
N ALA A 198 10.91 -11.86 -14.31
CA ALA A 198 10.19 -10.62 -14.55
C ALA A 198 8.76 -10.74 -14.03
N TYR A 199 8.25 -9.68 -13.42
CA TYR A 199 6.93 -9.61 -12.84
C TYR A 199 6.14 -8.47 -13.50
N PHE A 200 4.86 -8.68 -13.78
CA PHE A 200 3.96 -7.71 -14.39
C PHE A 200 2.65 -7.63 -13.62
N LEU A 201 2.19 -6.41 -13.36
CA LEU A 201 0.94 -6.13 -12.67
C LEU A 201 -0.16 -5.94 -13.71
N VAL A 202 -1.26 -6.67 -13.52
CA VAL A 202 -2.48 -6.56 -14.32
C VAL A 202 -3.62 -6.19 -13.38
N TRP A 203 -4.48 -5.27 -13.81
CA TRP A 203 -5.68 -4.90 -13.05
C TRP A 203 -6.89 -5.63 -13.60
N VAL A 204 -7.69 -6.22 -12.71
CA VAL A 204 -8.87 -6.99 -13.06
C VAL A 204 -10.08 -6.43 -12.33
N TYR A 205 -11.07 -5.98 -13.09
CA TYR A 205 -12.32 -5.46 -12.53
C TYR A 205 -13.37 -6.55 -12.39
N GLY A 206 -14.02 -6.60 -11.24
CA GLY A 206 -15.12 -7.53 -11.01
C GLY A 206 -15.58 -7.55 -9.56
N GLU A 207 -16.40 -8.55 -9.26
CA GLU A 207 -16.72 -8.92 -7.89
C GLU A 207 -15.64 -9.89 -7.39
N HIS A 208 -14.94 -9.50 -6.34
CA HIS A 208 -13.86 -10.26 -5.74
C HIS A 208 -14.34 -10.86 -4.43
N VAL A 209 -14.18 -12.18 -4.30
CA VAL A 209 -14.55 -12.91 -3.09
C VAL A 209 -13.29 -13.31 -2.34
N GLU A 210 -13.13 -12.80 -1.12
CA GLU A 210 -12.06 -13.19 -0.20
C GLU A 210 -12.65 -13.60 1.15
N GLY A 211 -12.58 -14.90 1.45
CA GLY A 211 -13.24 -15.47 2.63
C GLY A 211 -14.75 -15.25 2.56
N ASN A 212 -15.30 -14.52 3.54
CA ASN A 212 -16.73 -14.18 3.62
C ASN A 212 -17.05 -12.75 3.11
N SER A 213 -16.07 -12.05 2.52
CA SER A 213 -16.25 -10.68 2.03
C SER A 213 -16.34 -10.66 0.52
N VAL A 214 -17.24 -9.83 0.00
CA VAL A 214 -17.38 -9.54 -1.44
C VAL A 214 -17.10 -8.07 -1.65
N THR A 215 -16.17 -7.74 -2.53
CA THR A 215 -15.83 -6.36 -2.90
C THR A 215 -15.92 -6.18 -4.40
N VAL A 216 -16.48 -5.06 -4.87
CA VAL A 216 -16.58 -4.74 -6.30
C VAL A 216 -15.58 -3.64 -6.64
N GLY A 217 -14.69 -3.93 -7.60
CA GLY A 217 -13.67 -2.97 -8.02
C GLY A 217 -12.53 -3.63 -8.80
N ALA A 218 -11.45 -2.87 -9.01
CA ALA A 218 -10.26 -3.36 -9.68
C ALA A 218 -9.30 -3.97 -8.64
N LYS A 219 -8.93 -5.24 -8.82
CA LYS A 219 -7.93 -5.94 -8.01
C LYS A 219 -6.68 -6.17 -8.85
N SER A 220 -5.51 -6.09 -8.24
CA SER A 220 -4.27 -6.42 -8.95
C SER A 220 -4.02 -7.93 -8.95
N LEU A 221 -3.48 -8.40 -10.06
CA LEU A 221 -2.97 -9.74 -10.28
C LEU A 221 -1.54 -9.60 -10.79
N VAL A 222 -0.60 -10.33 -10.19
CA VAL A 222 0.81 -10.27 -10.58
C VAL A 222 1.17 -11.52 -11.36
N LEU A 223 1.62 -11.36 -12.59
CA LEU A 223 2.17 -12.42 -13.42
C LEU A 223 3.69 -12.47 -13.25
N ARG A 224 4.26 -13.65 -13.05
CA ARG A 224 5.70 -13.94 -13.01
C ARG A 224 6.09 -14.71 -14.25
N SER A 225 7.10 -14.23 -14.97
CA SER A 225 7.78 -14.93 -16.06
C SER A 225 9.22 -15.24 -15.67
N ASP A 226 9.65 -16.49 -15.87
CA ASP A 226 11.06 -16.91 -15.73
C ASP A 226 11.73 -17.16 -17.10
N GLY A 227 11.12 -16.64 -18.17
CA GLY A 227 11.57 -16.84 -19.55
C GLY A 227 11.19 -18.21 -20.14
N ARG A 228 10.60 -19.12 -19.34
CA ARG A 228 10.05 -20.39 -19.84
C ARG A 228 8.54 -20.45 -19.67
N GLN A 229 8.04 -19.97 -18.53
CA GLN A 229 6.62 -20.00 -18.23
C GLN A 229 6.17 -18.73 -17.54
N VAL A 230 4.90 -18.38 -17.74
CA VAL A 230 4.20 -17.30 -17.04
C VAL A 230 3.19 -17.91 -16.07
N ARG A 231 3.21 -17.46 -14.80
CA ARG A 231 2.28 -17.93 -13.75
C ARG A 231 1.83 -16.78 -12.87
N VAL A 232 0.71 -16.93 -12.18
CA VAL A 232 0.29 -15.96 -11.15
C VAL A 232 1.23 -16.07 -9.93
N ALA A 233 1.73 -14.94 -9.45
CA ALA A 233 2.61 -14.85 -8.30
C ALA A 233 1.81 -14.55 -7.03
N GLU A 234 1.64 -15.56 -6.19
CA GLU A 234 1.02 -15.41 -4.87
C GLU A 234 1.93 -15.99 -3.78
N PRO A 235 2.55 -15.16 -2.91
CA PRO A 235 2.46 -13.69 -2.86
C PRO A 235 3.27 -12.98 -3.97
N PRO A 236 2.94 -11.71 -4.30
CA PRO A 236 3.75 -10.90 -5.20
C PRO A 236 5.15 -10.64 -4.62
N PRO A 237 6.17 -10.39 -5.46
CA PRO A 237 7.57 -10.25 -5.04
C PRO A 237 7.87 -8.95 -4.28
N SER A 238 6.98 -7.97 -4.36
CA SER A 238 7.09 -6.68 -3.70
C SER A 238 5.70 -6.10 -3.44
N LEU A 239 5.63 -4.95 -2.77
CA LEU A 239 4.37 -4.29 -2.53
C LEU A 239 3.75 -3.80 -3.84
N VAL A 240 2.53 -4.29 -4.11
CA VAL A 240 1.67 -3.81 -5.19
C VAL A 240 0.37 -3.25 -4.60
N PRO A 241 -0.25 -2.23 -5.22
CA PRO A 241 -1.60 -1.81 -4.87
C PRO A 241 -2.59 -2.98 -5.04
N ASP A 242 -3.22 -3.43 -3.96
CA ASP A 242 -4.04 -4.65 -3.96
C ASP A 242 -5.42 -4.43 -4.60
N PHE A 243 -6.09 -3.34 -4.23
CA PHE A 243 -7.46 -3.08 -4.65
C PHE A 243 -7.74 -1.59 -4.82
N PHE A 244 -8.54 -1.27 -5.82
CA PHE A 244 -9.01 0.07 -6.14
C PHE A 244 -10.53 0.05 -6.33
N ALA A 245 -11.24 0.69 -5.38
CA ALA A 245 -12.68 0.90 -5.47
C ALA A 245 -12.97 2.07 -6.43
N ALA A 246 -13.45 1.75 -7.63
CA ALA A 246 -13.89 2.75 -8.61
C ALA A 246 -15.05 2.23 -9.45
N ASP A 247 -15.77 3.17 -10.07
CA ASP A 247 -16.78 2.84 -11.07
C ASP A 247 -16.10 2.29 -12.33
N ILE A 248 -16.64 1.21 -12.90
CA ILE A 248 -16.17 0.63 -14.16
C ILE A 248 -16.09 1.69 -15.25
N SER A 249 -17.02 2.64 -15.33
CA SER A 249 -17.02 3.68 -16.37
C SER A 249 -15.76 4.56 -16.33
N PHE A 250 -15.13 4.68 -15.17
CA PHE A 250 -13.91 5.46 -14.99
C PHE A 250 -12.65 4.66 -15.34
N VAL A 251 -12.65 3.35 -15.09
CA VAL A 251 -11.44 2.50 -15.19
C VAL A 251 -11.49 1.48 -16.33
N ARG A 252 -12.59 1.39 -17.08
CA ARG A 252 -12.86 0.34 -18.09
C ARG A 252 -11.70 0.11 -19.06
N ASN A 253 -11.06 1.17 -19.52
CA ASN A 253 -9.98 1.09 -20.50
C ASN A 253 -8.58 0.88 -19.87
N CYS A 254 -8.51 0.69 -18.56
CA CYS A 254 -7.28 0.54 -17.78
C CYS A 254 -7.24 -0.76 -16.98
N VAL A 255 -8.27 -1.60 -17.11
CA VAL A 255 -8.46 -2.85 -16.37
C VAL A 255 -8.96 -3.91 -17.34
N LEU A 256 -8.67 -5.17 -17.06
CA LEU A 256 -9.30 -6.30 -17.72
C LEU A 256 -10.63 -6.59 -17.03
N ASP A 257 -11.66 -6.90 -17.80
CA ASP A 257 -12.81 -7.62 -17.27
C ASP A 257 -12.50 -9.12 -17.11
N VAL A 258 -13.45 -9.88 -16.56
CA VAL A 258 -13.28 -11.32 -16.29
C VAL A 258 -13.09 -12.13 -17.58
N ARG A 259 -13.69 -11.71 -18.69
CA ARG A 259 -13.56 -12.39 -19.98
C ARG A 259 -12.20 -12.12 -20.59
N GLU A 260 -11.77 -10.86 -20.60
CA GLU A 260 -10.44 -10.45 -21.07
C GLU A 260 -9.32 -11.11 -20.25
N LEU A 261 -9.51 -11.25 -18.93
CA LEU A 261 -8.60 -12.03 -18.09
C LEU A 261 -8.58 -13.51 -18.48
N ALA A 262 -9.74 -14.13 -18.71
CA ALA A 262 -9.82 -15.54 -19.09
C ALA A 262 -9.13 -15.80 -20.43
N GLU A 263 -9.34 -14.92 -21.42
CA GLU A 263 -8.66 -14.98 -22.72
C GLU A 263 -7.14 -14.85 -22.55
N LEU A 264 -6.67 -13.88 -21.75
CA LEU A 264 -5.24 -13.71 -21.46
C LEU A 264 -4.64 -14.98 -20.80
N LEU A 265 -5.32 -15.56 -19.82
CA LEU A 265 -4.84 -16.76 -19.13
C LEU A 265 -4.80 -17.97 -20.07
N GLU A 266 -5.78 -18.12 -20.95
CA GLU A 266 -5.80 -19.20 -21.95
C GLU A 266 -4.63 -19.08 -22.94
N GLU A 267 -4.34 -17.87 -23.43
CA GLU A 267 -3.19 -17.63 -24.31
C GLU A 267 -1.86 -17.89 -23.60
N ILE A 268 -1.73 -17.47 -22.33
CA ILE A 268 -0.58 -17.80 -21.49
C ILE A 268 -0.42 -19.32 -21.36
N GLU A 269 -1.51 -20.07 -21.16
CA GLU A 269 -1.44 -21.52 -21.08
C GLU A 269 -0.98 -22.18 -22.38
N LYS A 270 -1.47 -21.72 -23.54
CA LYS A 270 -1.00 -22.20 -24.85
C LYS A 270 0.50 -21.98 -25.01
N VAL A 271 1.00 -20.79 -24.67
CA VAL A 271 2.44 -20.49 -24.69
C VAL A 271 3.22 -21.37 -23.71
N ASN A 272 2.73 -21.53 -22.48
CA ASN A 272 3.37 -22.37 -21.46
C ASN A 272 3.47 -23.85 -21.86
N ARG A 273 2.49 -24.36 -22.62
CA ARG A 273 2.49 -25.73 -23.17
C ARG A 273 3.33 -25.88 -24.44
N GLY A 274 3.75 -24.76 -25.05
CA GLY A 274 4.44 -24.74 -26.33
C GLY A 274 3.52 -24.91 -27.54
N ASP A 275 2.21 -24.73 -27.35
CA ASP A 275 1.20 -24.78 -28.42
C ASP A 275 1.19 -23.48 -29.27
N ALA A 276 1.77 -22.39 -28.72
CA ALA A 276 1.91 -21.09 -29.37
C ALA A 276 3.25 -20.43 -28.96
N GLU A 277 3.76 -19.54 -29.79
CA GLU A 277 4.87 -18.66 -29.42
C GLU A 277 4.34 -17.33 -28.85
N PRO A 278 5.03 -16.71 -27.89
CA PRO A 278 4.66 -15.38 -27.43
C PRO A 278 4.82 -14.38 -28.59
N PRO A 279 3.92 -13.39 -28.73
CA PRO A 279 4.01 -12.42 -29.81
C PRO A 279 5.29 -11.59 -29.68
N SER A 280 5.91 -11.29 -30.81
CA SER A 280 7.00 -10.33 -30.87
C SER A 280 6.48 -8.91 -30.66
N TRP A 281 7.35 -8.01 -30.18
CA TRP A 281 6.99 -6.59 -30.06
C TRP A 281 6.63 -5.92 -31.39
N ARG A 282 7.08 -6.48 -32.52
CA ARG A 282 6.68 -6.02 -33.85
C ARG A 282 5.22 -6.38 -34.15
N GLU A 283 4.78 -7.58 -33.74
CA GLU A 283 3.39 -8.00 -33.87
C GLU A 283 2.49 -7.19 -32.93
N VAL A 284 2.90 -7.01 -31.67
CA VAL A 284 2.19 -6.16 -30.70
C VAL A 284 2.06 -4.71 -31.23
N TYR A 285 3.14 -4.14 -31.78
CA TYR A 285 3.09 -2.83 -32.41
C TYR A 285 2.08 -2.76 -33.55
N GLY A 286 2.12 -3.76 -34.45
CA GLY A 286 1.21 -3.84 -35.58
C GLY A 286 -0.25 -3.94 -35.14
N ASP A 287 -0.53 -4.71 -34.10
CA ASP A 287 -1.85 -4.83 -33.52
C ASP A 287 -2.35 -3.53 -32.92
N ILE A 288 -1.52 -2.81 -32.16
CA ILE A 288 -1.90 -1.51 -31.58
C ILE A 288 -2.23 -0.52 -32.71
N VAL A 289 -1.36 -0.36 -33.71
CA VAL A 289 -1.58 0.58 -34.81
C VAL A 289 -2.82 0.20 -35.63
N ARG A 290 -3.09 -1.09 -35.81
CA ARG A 290 -4.26 -1.59 -36.54
C ARG A 290 -5.57 -1.35 -35.79
N LEU A 291 -5.59 -1.56 -34.46
CA LEU A 291 -6.80 -1.51 -33.65
C LEU A 291 -7.14 -0.09 -33.17
N MET A 292 -6.14 0.75 -32.92
CA MET A 292 -6.34 2.10 -32.37
C MET A 292 -7.30 3.02 -33.15
N PRO A 293 -7.38 2.97 -34.50
CA PRO A 293 -8.36 3.72 -35.28
C PRO A 293 -9.83 3.40 -34.92
N GLU A 294 -10.12 2.21 -34.39
CA GLU A 294 -11.46 1.80 -33.99
C GLU A 294 -11.95 2.54 -32.73
N TYR A 295 -11.02 3.11 -31.96
CA TYR A 295 -11.28 3.76 -30.68
C TYR A 295 -11.04 5.27 -30.70
N VAL A 296 -10.16 5.75 -31.58
CA VAL A 296 -9.72 7.15 -31.63
C VAL A 296 -9.68 7.63 -33.08
N GLY A 297 -10.35 8.75 -33.39
CA GLY A 297 -10.27 9.38 -34.71
C GLY A 297 -9.07 10.33 -34.82
N ALA A 298 -7.87 9.81 -35.04
CA ALA A 298 -6.63 10.58 -35.21
C ALA A 298 -5.88 10.26 -36.53
N SER A 299 -4.75 10.92 -36.77
CA SER A 299 -3.87 10.62 -37.90
C SER A 299 -2.97 9.41 -37.63
N GLU A 300 -2.46 8.77 -38.68
CA GLU A 300 -1.60 7.59 -38.59
C GLU A 300 -0.33 7.84 -37.76
N GLU A 301 0.24 9.04 -37.86
CA GLU A 301 1.38 9.50 -37.06
C GLU A 301 1.10 9.41 -35.55
N VAL A 302 -0.12 9.77 -35.13
CA VAL A 302 -0.53 9.71 -33.72
C VAL A 302 -0.61 8.26 -33.24
N TYR A 303 -1.12 7.34 -34.06
CA TYR A 303 -1.19 5.91 -33.70
C TYR A 303 0.19 5.30 -33.54
N ASN A 304 1.13 5.64 -34.44
CA ASN A 304 2.51 5.16 -34.34
C ASN A 304 3.19 5.68 -33.06
N ILE A 305 3.03 6.98 -32.74
CA ILE A 305 3.56 7.56 -31.49
C ILE A 305 2.92 6.89 -30.26
N ALA A 306 1.61 6.69 -30.28
CA ALA A 306 0.88 6.07 -29.17
C ALA A 306 1.27 4.59 -28.98
N ALA A 307 1.49 3.83 -30.06
CA ALA A 307 1.96 2.45 -30.00
C ALA A 307 3.36 2.37 -29.38
N LEU A 308 4.30 3.21 -29.84
CA LEU A 308 5.64 3.30 -29.28
C LEU A 308 5.61 3.70 -27.80
N PHE A 309 4.77 4.68 -27.45
CA PHE A 309 4.58 5.14 -26.07
C PHE A 309 4.01 4.03 -25.18
N THR A 310 3.00 3.30 -25.66
CA THR A 310 2.38 2.17 -24.93
C THR A 310 3.41 1.09 -24.65
N ILE A 311 4.10 0.60 -25.69
CA ILE A 311 5.15 -0.41 -25.55
C ILE A 311 6.24 0.07 -24.59
N TYR A 312 6.68 1.31 -24.73
CA TYR A 312 7.71 1.89 -23.86
C TYR A 312 7.30 1.92 -22.38
N HIS A 313 6.05 2.26 -22.05
CA HIS A 313 5.58 2.30 -20.65
C HIS A 313 5.66 0.93 -19.97
N TYR A 314 5.48 -0.16 -20.72
CA TYR A 314 5.68 -1.51 -20.21
C TYR A 314 7.16 -1.85 -19.95
N PHE A 315 8.10 -1.18 -20.62
CA PHE A 315 9.54 -1.33 -20.40
C PHE A 315 10.13 -0.33 -19.40
N TYR A 316 9.38 0.72 -19.05
CA TYR A 316 9.89 1.82 -18.23
C TYR A 316 10.43 1.33 -16.88
N ASP A 317 9.72 0.41 -16.22
CA ASP A 317 10.17 -0.17 -14.96
C ASP A 317 11.13 -1.37 -15.13
N LEU A 318 11.47 -1.78 -16.36
CA LEU A 318 12.38 -2.90 -16.66
C LEU A 318 13.83 -2.46 -16.95
N VAL A 319 14.08 -1.16 -17.14
CA VAL A 319 15.40 -0.65 -17.57
C VAL A 319 15.82 0.55 -16.70
N ASP A 320 16.86 0.38 -15.87
CA ASP A 320 17.35 1.37 -14.90
C ASP A 320 17.85 2.70 -15.53
N HIS A 321 18.06 2.73 -16.85
CA HIS A 321 18.72 3.85 -17.57
C HIS A 321 18.02 4.24 -18.87
N ALA A 322 16.69 4.23 -18.92
CA ALA A 322 15.96 4.74 -20.08
C ALA A 322 16.11 6.29 -20.18
N VAL A 323 17.09 6.75 -20.95
CA VAL A 323 17.25 8.18 -21.31
C VAL A 323 16.59 8.43 -22.67
N TYR A 324 15.73 9.44 -22.72
CA TYR A 324 14.97 9.78 -23.92
C TYR A 324 15.76 10.60 -24.93
N LEU A 325 15.62 10.21 -26.20
CA LEU A 325 15.57 11.11 -27.34
C LEU A 325 14.39 10.63 -28.20
N ILE A 326 13.18 11.10 -27.87
CA ILE A 326 12.09 11.07 -28.83
C ILE A 326 12.43 12.13 -29.86
N VAL A 327 12.90 11.72 -31.03
CA VAL A 327 12.95 12.62 -32.18
C VAL A 327 11.50 12.86 -32.57
N THR A 328 10.90 13.92 -32.04
CA THR A 328 9.69 14.50 -32.64
C THR A 328 10.15 15.12 -33.95
N GLY A 329 10.10 14.30 -35.00
CA GLY A 329 10.23 14.75 -36.39
C GLY A 329 8.99 15.52 -36.81
#